data_AF-A0AAJ1B2Q8-F1
#
_entry.id   AF-A0AAJ1B2Q8-F1
#
_cell.length_a   1.000
_cell.length_b   1.000
_cell.length_c   1.000
_cell.angle_alpha   90.00
_cell.angle_beta   90.00
_cell.angle_gamma   90.00
#
_symmetry.space_group_name_H-M   'P 1'
#
loop_
_entity.id
_entity.type
_entity.pdbx_description
1 polymer ?
#
loop_
_entity_poly.entity_id
_entity_poly.type
_entity_poly.pdbx_seq_one_letter_code
_entity_poly.pdbx_strand_id
1 'polypeptide(L)'
;HLGGLTPSIGSLKLTKNTTNLKVICMVRPRGAGFCYTDIEFKQMMIEAKDLLENGADGIAFGFLLKNNEIDIERTKEMVSL
;
A
#
# COMPACT_ATOMS: atom_id res chain seq x y z
N HIS A 1 -3.75 -5.42 17.60
CA HIS A 1 -2.93 -4.52 16.74
C HIS A 1 -3.31 -4.77 15.28
N LEU A 2 -3.59 -3.73 14.48
CA LEU A 2 -4.40 -3.81 13.23
C LEU A 2 -3.80 -4.58 12.02
N GLY A 3 -2.66 -5.27 12.20
CA GLY A 3 -1.99 -6.06 11.16
C GLY A 3 -1.18 -5.25 10.14
N GLY A 4 -0.80 -4.01 10.47
CA GLY A 4 -0.04 -3.11 9.59
C GLY A 4 -0.94 -2.27 8.67
N LEU A 5 -0.67 -0.96 8.62
CA LEU A 5 -1.36 0.04 7.80
C LEU A 5 -0.34 0.88 7.01
N THR A 6 -0.83 1.68 6.06
CA THR A 6 0.01 2.63 5.31
C THR A 6 0.80 3.51 6.28
N PRO A 7 2.13 3.58 6.18
CA PRO A 7 2.94 4.47 7.00
C PRO A 7 2.81 5.91 6.52
N SER A 8 3.14 6.86 7.39
CA SER A 8 3.32 8.25 6.96
C SER A 8 4.59 8.40 6.09
N ILE A 9 4.59 9.38 5.18
CA ILE A 9 5.80 9.74 4.42
C ILE A 9 6.96 10.16 5.35
N GLY A 10 6.66 10.78 6.49
CA GLY A 10 7.68 11.11 7.50
C GLY A 10 8.39 9.86 8.03
N SER A 11 7.64 8.80 8.30
CA SER A 11 8.18 7.51 8.75
C SER A 11 9.06 6.85 7.68
N LEU A 12 8.63 6.89 6.41
CA LEU A 12 9.42 6.38 5.29
C LEU A 12 10.74 7.16 5.17
N LYS A 13 10.71 8.49 5.12
CA LYS A 13 11.90 9.34 4.99
C LYS A 13 12.89 9.10 6.11
N LEU A 14 12.42 9.05 7.37
CA LEU A 14 13.28 8.76 8.51
C LEU A 14 13.93 7.37 8.37
N THR A 15 13.15 6.36 7.96
CA THR A 15 13.66 5.00 7.76
C THR A 15 14.74 4.97 6.67
N LYS A 16 14.46 5.54 5.49
CA LYS A 16 15.44 5.61 4.39
C LYS A 16 16.72 6.36 4.75
N ASN A 17 16.64 7.36 5.64
CA ASN A 17 17.82 8.10 6.10
C ASN A 17 18.63 7.38 7.20
N THR A 18 18.11 6.26 7.73
CA THR A 18 18.73 5.55 8.87
C THR A 18 19.15 4.12 8.54
N THR A 19 18.88 3.65 7.33
CA THR A 19 19.34 2.33 6.87
C THR A 19 19.64 2.32 5.37
N ASN A 20 20.57 1.45 4.98
CA ASN A 20 20.89 1.16 3.58
C ASN A 20 20.12 -0.07 3.04
N LEU A 21 19.26 -0.69 3.85
CA LEU A 21 18.43 -1.81 3.43
C LEU A 21 17.30 -1.34 2.50
N LYS A 22 16.79 -2.26 1.67
CA LYS A 22 15.56 -2.04 0.92
C LYS A 22 14.36 -1.92 1.88
N VAL A 23 13.50 -0.95 1.64
CA VAL A 23 12.30 -0.65 2.43
C VAL A 23 11.07 -0.89 1.57
N ILE A 24 10.26 -1.86 1.96
CA ILE A 24 8.95 -2.13 1.35
C ILE A 24 7.87 -1.51 2.24
N CYS A 25 7.01 -0.66 1.66
CA CYS A 25 5.95 0.00 2.40
C CYS A 25 4.61 -0.73 2.26
N MET A 26 3.89 -0.86 3.37
CA MET A 26 2.50 -1.32 3.33
C MET A 26 1.62 -0.25 2.69
N VAL A 27 0.70 -0.64 1.81
CA VAL A 27 -0.39 0.19 1.30
C VAL A 27 -1.69 -0.46 1.75
N ARG A 28 -2.25 0.03 2.84
CA ARG A 28 -3.44 -0.53 3.50
C ARG A 28 -4.11 0.55 4.38
N PRO A 29 -5.27 1.10 3.98
CA PRO A 29 -5.82 2.32 4.56
C PRO A 29 -6.56 2.05 5.87
N ARG A 30 -6.97 0.80 6.11
CA ARG A 30 -7.65 0.37 7.34
C ARG A 30 -7.37 -1.10 7.67
N GLY A 31 -7.68 -1.48 8.91
CA GLY A 31 -7.65 -2.86 9.35
C GLY A 31 -8.77 -3.72 8.74
N ALA A 32 -8.88 -4.95 9.24
CA ALA A 32 -9.81 -5.99 8.78
C ALA A 32 -9.53 -6.47 7.34
N GLY A 33 -10.56 -6.81 6.57
CA GLY A 33 -10.42 -7.47 5.26
C GLY A 33 -9.92 -6.58 4.13
N PHE A 34 -9.76 -7.20 2.95
CA PHE A 34 -9.17 -6.61 1.74
C PHE A 34 -10.19 -6.32 0.63
N CYS A 35 -11.48 -6.39 0.94
CA CYS A 35 -12.54 -5.90 0.06
C CYS A 35 -12.73 -4.41 0.32
N TYR A 36 -12.23 -3.58 -0.60
CA TYR A 36 -12.22 -2.13 -0.46
C TYR A 36 -13.31 -1.47 -1.29
N THR A 37 -13.83 -0.36 -0.79
CA THR A 37 -14.69 0.55 -1.58
C THR A 37 -13.86 1.26 -2.65
N ASP A 38 -14.53 1.91 -3.61
CA ASP A 38 -13.83 2.68 -4.64
C ASP A 38 -13.05 3.88 -4.06
N ILE A 39 -13.54 4.48 -2.98
CA ILE A 39 -12.86 5.59 -2.31
C ILE A 39 -11.59 5.08 -1.61
N GLU A 40 -11.68 3.94 -0.92
CA GLU A 40 -10.52 3.31 -0.27
C GLU A 40 -9.48 2.88 -1.31
N PHE A 41 -9.91 2.32 -2.45
CA PHE A 41 -9.00 1.97 -3.54
C PHE A 41 -8.30 3.23 -4.11
N LYS A 42 -9.04 4.31 -4.37
CA LYS A 42 -8.45 5.58 -4.83
C LYS A 42 -7.44 6.15 -3.83
N GLN A 43 -7.76 6.11 -2.53
CA GLN A 43 -6.83 6.51 -1.48
C GLN A 43 -5.54 5.67 -1.55
N MET A 44 -5.67 4.34 -1.66
CA MET A 44 -4.52 3.44 -1.76
C MET A 44 -3.64 3.73 -2.97
N MET A 45 -4.23 4.05 -4.13
CA MET A 45 -3.47 4.40 -5.34
C MET A 45 -2.68 5.71 -5.17
N ILE A 46 -3.24 6.70 -4.47
CA ILE A 46 -2.54 7.95 -4.15
C ILE A 46 -1.38 7.66 -3.18
N GLU A 47 -1.67 6.97 -2.08
CA GLU A 47 -0.67 6.62 -1.07
C GLU A 47 0.48 5.78 -1.65
N ALA A 48 0.17 4.83 -2.53
CA ALA A 48 1.17 4.02 -3.23
C ALA A 48 2.13 4.88 -4.06
N LYS A 49 1.59 5.80 -4.88
CA LYS A 49 2.39 6.74 -5.67
C LYS A 49 3.26 7.62 -4.78
N ASP A 50 2.68 8.21 -3.74
CA ASP A 50 3.40 9.06 -2.79
C ASP A 50 4.57 8.30 -2.14
N LEU A 51 4.36 7.04 -1.73
CA LEU A 51 5.41 6.21 -1.14
C LEU A 51 6.54 5.91 -2.13
N LEU A 52 6.20 5.52 -3.37
CA LEU A 52 7.18 5.24 -4.42
C LEU A 52 7.99 6.49 -4.78
N GLU A 53 7.31 7.63 -4.98
CA GLU A 53 7.95 8.93 -5.27
C GLU A 53 8.86 9.41 -4.14
N ASN A 54 8.57 9.03 -2.88
CA ASN A 54 9.38 9.38 -1.72
C ASN A 54 10.43 8.30 -1.34
N GLY A 55 10.68 7.33 -2.23
CA GLY A 55 11.85 6.45 -2.14
C GLY A 55 11.59 5.10 -1.45
N ALA A 56 10.34 4.65 -1.34
CA ALA A 56 10.08 3.25 -1.06
C ALA A 56 10.66 2.38 -2.18
N ASP A 57 11.35 1.29 -1.84
CA ASP A 57 11.94 0.37 -2.83
C ASP A 57 10.90 -0.61 -3.39
N GLY A 58 9.69 -0.58 -2.85
CA GLY A 58 8.53 -1.34 -3.30
C GLY A 58 7.37 -1.18 -2.32
N ILE A 59 6.24 -1.79 -2.68
CA ILE A 59 5.01 -1.73 -1.91
C ILE A 59 4.43 -3.13 -1.67
N ALA A 60 3.72 -3.29 -0.56
CA ALA A 60 2.97 -4.48 -0.21
C ALA A 60 1.48 -4.11 -0.06
N PHE A 61 0.61 -4.82 -0.78
CA PHE A 61 -0.83 -4.56 -0.82
C PHE A 61 -1.60 -5.85 -1.15
N GLY A 62 -2.92 -5.78 -1.15
CA GLY A 62 -3.78 -6.87 -1.65
C GLY A 62 -5.22 -6.43 -1.78
N PHE A 63 -5.92 -6.97 -2.78
CA PHE A 63 -7.32 -6.66 -3.08
C PHE A 63 -8.11 -7.96 -3.25
N LEU A 64 -9.25 -8.06 -2.55
CA LEU A 64 -10.17 -9.19 -2.67
C LEU A 64 -11.55 -8.72 -3.06
N LEU A 65 -12.24 -9.54 -3.84
CA LEU A 65 -13.68 -9.43 -4.06
C LEU A 65 -14.45 -9.95 -2.82
N LYS A 66 -15.76 -9.66 -2.76
CA LYS A 66 -16.63 -10.11 -1.64
C LYS A 66 -16.69 -11.64 -1.49
N ASN A 67 -16.39 -12.38 -2.56
CA ASN A 67 -16.33 -13.84 -2.57
C ASN A 67 -14.95 -14.40 -2.19
N ASN A 68 -14.02 -13.56 -1.71
CA ASN A 68 -12.64 -13.88 -1.33
C ASN A 68 -11.70 -14.28 -2.48
N GLU A 69 -12.12 -14.10 -3.73
CA GLU A 69 -11.21 -14.20 -4.87
C GLU A 69 -10.36 -12.92 -5.00
N ILE A 70 -9.22 -13.03 -5.68
CA ILE A 70 -8.36 -11.87 -5.96
C ILE A 70 -9.11 -10.91 -6.89
N ASP A 71 -9.14 -9.63 -6.53
CA ASP A 71 -9.59 -8.59 -7.44
C ASP A 71 -8.46 -8.31 -8.45
N ILE A 72 -8.50 -9.04 -9.56
CA ILE A 72 -7.46 -9.03 -10.59
C ILE A 72 -7.31 -7.65 -11.24
N GLU A 73 -8.41 -6.94 -11.46
CA GLU A 73 -8.38 -5.65 -12.16
C GLU A 73 -7.70 -4.58 -11.29
N ARG A 74 -8.12 -4.42 -10.04
CA ARG A 74 -7.45 -3.49 -9.11
C ARG A 74 -6.02 -3.89 -8.81
N THR A 75 -5.72 -5.19 -8.78
CA THR A 75 -4.35 -5.69 -8.62
C THR A 75 -3.47 -5.29 -9.80
N LYS A 76 -3.94 -5.45 -11.05
CA LYS A 76 -3.20 -5.02 -12.24
C LYS A 76 -2.96 -3.52 -12.26
N GLU A 77 -3.97 -2.72 -11.87
CA GLU A 77 -3.82 -1.26 -11.78
C GLU A 77 -2.71 -0.86 -10.81
N MET A 78 -2.67 -1.46 -9.61
CA MET A 78 -1.63 -1.17 -8.61
C MET A 78 -0.24 -1.67 -9.03
N VAL A 79 -0.15 -2.82 -9.70
CA VAL A 79 1.14 -3.34 -10.24
C VAL A 79 1.69 -2.45 -11.37
N SER A 80 0.84 -1.70 -12.06
CA SER A 80 1.22 -0.83 -13.18
C SER A 80 1.66 0.58 -12.74
N LEU A 81 1.74 0.84 -11.43
CA LEU A 81 2.34 2.06 -10.87
C LEU A 81 3.86 2.06 -11.02
#